data_AF-A0A8D8FCW4-F1
#
_entry.id   AF-A0A8D8FCW4-F1
#
_cell.length_a   1.000
_cell.length_b   1.000
_cell.length_c   1.000
_cell.angle_alpha   90.00
_cell.angle_beta   90.00
_cell.angle_gamma   90.00
#
_symmetry.space_group_name_H-M   'P 1'
#
loop_
_entity.id
_entity.type
_entity.pdbx_description
1 polymer ?
#
loop_
_entity_poly.entity_id
_entity_poly.type
_entity_poly.pdbx_seq_one_letter_code
_entity_poly.pdbx_strand_id
1 'polypeptide(L)'
;MKSKWPLVALVCLFLRTEAIDYRSWSCEPYEFFLDFYRCCSESKQSERSKSSWTPTTYVLYEVNPSEGFNLRRDVYIRMAVFMRGLRRMPGWENTKLVLPPWSELHHWRSNTINQRNLTWGHFFDLESMRKFTEVIEAEQFFREFERWSTGNGRHEARKAVSINEYYRLTHFDDMFENGVFVDKFEQTPCTKALTKDAPGFMRLHATFEIDEFYCVRFQGAATLL
;
A
#
# COMPACT_ATOMS: atom_id res chain seq x y z
N MET A 1 20.68 -2.13 -20.78
CA MET A 1 19.40 -2.82 -20.46
C MET A 1 18.75 -2.07 -19.31
N LYS A 2 17.76 -1.20 -19.58
CA LYS A 2 16.98 -0.56 -18.52
C LYS A 2 16.12 -1.63 -17.84
N SER A 3 16.19 -1.73 -16.51
CA SER A 3 15.39 -2.69 -15.74
C SER A 3 13.90 -2.41 -16.00
N LYS A 4 13.11 -3.44 -16.26
CA LYS A 4 11.68 -3.35 -16.58
C LYS A 4 10.77 -3.26 -15.34
N TRP A 5 11.37 -3.17 -14.15
CA TRP A 5 10.71 -3.29 -12.86
C TRP A 5 10.66 -1.92 -12.15
N PRO A 6 9.53 -1.57 -11.50
CA PRO A 6 9.44 -0.35 -10.70
C PRO A 6 10.27 -0.53 -9.43
N LEU A 7 10.96 0.52 -8.95
CA LEU A 7 11.77 0.44 -7.72
C LEU A 7 10.91 0.10 -6.49
N VAL A 8 9.72 0.69 -6.41
CA VAL A 8 8.71 0.46 -5.37
C VAL A 8 7.33 0.62 -6.01
N ALA A 9 6.39 -0.26 -5.71
CA ALA A 9 4.97 -0.03 -5.98
C ALA A 9 4.25 0.14 -4.64
N LEU A 10 3.37 1.13 -4.56
CA LEU A 10 2.58 1.42 -3.38
C LEU A 10 1.14 1.02 -3.69
N VAL A 11 0.54 0.22 -2.83
CA VAL A 11 -0.77 -0.39 -3.02
C VAL A 11 -1.63 0.00 -1.83
N CYS A 12 -2.61 0.88 -2.04
CA CYS A 12 -3.53 1.30 -0.99
C CYS A 12 -4.80 0.43 -1.05
N LEU A 13 -5.06 -0.28 0.05
CA LEU A 13 -6.24 -1.08 0.28
C LEU A 13 -7.14 -0.42 1.32
N PHE A 14 -8.34 0.00 0.94
CA PHE A 14 -9.34 0.47 1.90
C PHE A 14 -10.32 -0.67 2.20
N LEU A 15 -10.12 -1.37 3.32
CA LEU A 15 -11.12 -2.29 3.82
C LEU A 15 -12.20 -1.51 4.57
N ARG A 16 -13.21 -1.08 3.82
CA ARG A 16 -14.39 -0.38 4.35
C ARG A 16 -15.32 -1.39 5.04
N THR A 17 -15.61 -1.17 6.31
CA THR A 17 -16.49 -2.07 7.08
C THR A 17 -17.98 -1.86 6.77
N GLU A 18 -18.41 -0.74 6.14
CA GLU A 18 -19.78 -0.53 5.63
C GLU A 18 -19.81 0.41 4.40
N ALA A 19 -20.86 0.27 3.58
CA ALA A 19 -21.09 1.05 2.35
C ALA A 19 -21.67 2.43 2.65
N ILE A 20 -20.91 3.49 2.40
CA ILE A 20 -21.40 4.88 2.38
C ILE A 20 -21.63 5.28 0.92
N ASP A 21 -22.81 5.82 0.62
CA ASP A 21 -23.21 6.32 -0.71
C ASP A 21 -22.53 7.66 -1.01
N TYR A 22 -21.65 7.67 -2.01
CA TYR A 22 -20.87 8.84 -2.44
C TYR A 22 -21.66 9.84 -3.30
N ARG A 23 -22.93 9.57 -3.64
CA ARG A 23 -23.70 10.39 -4.60
C ARG A 23 -24.01 11.83 -4.18
N SER A 24 -23.67 12.26 -2.97
CA SER A 24 -23.98 13.62 -2.49
C SER A 24 -22.77 14.53 -2.27
N TRP A 25 -21.55 14.10 -2.59
CA TRP A 25 -20.34 14.86 -2.29
C TRP A 25 -19.66 15.34 -3.57
N SER A 26 -19.90 16.61 -3.92
CA SER A 26 -19.14 17.31 -4.96
C SER A 26 -17.90 17.96 -4.34
N CYS A 27 -16.72 17.45 -4.66
CA CYS A 27 -15.44 18.11 -4.37
C CYS A 27 -14.63 18.12 -5.68
N GLU A 28 -14.09 19.28 -6.06
CA GLU A 28 -13.19 19.44 -7.22
C GLU A 28 -11.75 19.02 -6.88
N PRO A 29 -10.89 18.70 -7.88
CA PRO A 29 -9.74 17.82 -7.68
C PRO A 29 -8.45 18.53 -7.22
N TYR A 30 -7.53 17.71 -6.69
CA TYR A 30 -6.07 17.87 -6.53
C TYR A 30 -5.54 18.12 -5.10
N GLU A 31 -5.24 17.04 -4.35
CA GLU A 31 -3.87 16.61 -3.99
C GLU A 31 -3.78 15.06 -3.84
N PHE A 32 -3.01 14.45 -4.75
CA PHE A 32 -3.17 13.10 -5.31
C PHE A 32 -2.96 11.88 -4.40
N PHE A 33 -2.32 11.99 -3.23
CA PHE A 33 -2.04 10.82 -2.38
C PHE A 33 -3.01 10.64 -1.20
N LEU A 34 -3.73 11.69 -0.79
CA LEU A 34 -4.40 11.76 0.51
C LEU A 34 -5.75 12.47 0.45
N ASP A 35 -6.37 12.43 -0.72
CA ASP A 35 -7.56 13.19 -1.14
C ASP A 35 -8.87 12.84 -0.39
N PHE A 36 -8.80 12.26 0.81
CA PHE A 36 -10.01 11.86 1.55
C PHE A 36 -10.59 12.93 2.47
N TYR A 37 -9.82 13.90 2.99
CA TYR A 37 -10.30 14.67 4.17
C TYR A 37 -10.27 16.19 4.17
N ARG A 38 -10.03 16.87 3.03
CA ARG A 38 -10.33 18.33 3.02
C ARG A 38 -11.84 18.63 2.96
N CYS A 39 -12.68 17.66 2.59
CA CYS A 39 -14.13 17.86 2.44
C CYS A 39 -14.97 17.61 3.73
N CYS A 40 -14.35 17.20 4.85
CA CYS A 40 -15.10 16.90 6.08
C CYS A 40 -15.17 18.03 7.11
N SER A 41 -14.67 19.23 6.80
CA SER A 41 -14.65 20.33 7.78
C SER A 41 -15.92 21.18 7.83
N GLU A 42 -16.88 21.05 6.91
CA GLU A 42 -18.11 21.88 6.95
C GLU A 42 -19.36 21.12 6.51
N SER A 43 -19.77 20.10 7.26
CA SER A 43 -21.20 19.79 7.36
C SER A 43 -21.67 20.11 8.78
N LYS A 44 -22.53 21.13 8.88
CA LYS A 44 -23.27 21.47 10.10
C LYS A 44 -23.92 20.19 10.61
N GLN A 45 -23.44 19.72 11.77
CA GLN A 45 -24.00 18.56 12.46
C GLN A 45 -25.49 18.82 12.74
N SER A 46 -26.38 18.06 12.10
CA SER A 46 -27.62 17.70 12.76
C SER A 46 -27.31 16.48 13.62
N GLU A 47 -27.66 16.59 14.89
CA GLU A 47 -27.41 15.59 15.93
C GLU A 47 -28.15 14.29 15.59
N ARG A 48 -27.44 13.33 15.01
CA ARG A 48 -27.88 11.94 14.97
C ARG A 48 -26.69 11.05 15.29
N SER A 49 -26.77 10.45 16.49
CA SER A 49 -25.91 9.41 17.06
C SER A 49 -24.76 8.91 16.15
N LYS A 50 -23.59 9.53 16.26
CA LYS A 50 -22.35 9.05 15.63
C LYS A 50 -21.97 7.71 16.24
N SER A 51 -22.22 6.61 15.53
CA SER A 51 -21.42 5.41 15.75
C SER A 51 -19.97 5.75 15.37
N SER A 52 -19.06 5.64 16.34
CA SER A 52 -17.68 6.14 16.23
C SER A 52 -16.75 5.16 15.50
N TRP A 53 -17.18 4.58 14.38
CA TRP A 53 -16.35 3.63 13.65
C TRP A 53 -15.53 4.36 12.60
N THR A 54 -14.22 4.45 12.83
CA THR A 54 -13.27 4.90 11.80
C THR A 54 -12.91 3.71 10.90
N PRO A 55 -13.10 3.83 9.57
CA PRO A 55 -12.72 2.76 8.64
C PRO A 55 -11.23 2.43 8.77
N THR A 56 -10.86 1.17 8.58
CA THR A 56 -9.45 0.74 8.65
C THR A 56 -8.84 0.77 7.25
N THR A 57 -7.74 1.49 7.10
CA THR A 57 -6.98 1.52 5.84
C THR A 57 -5.75 0.62 5.95
N TYR A 58 -5.47 -0.13 4.89
CA TYR A 58 -4.32 -1.02 4.80
C TYR A 58 -3.42 -0.53 3.68
N VAL A 59 -2.16 -0.25 4.01
CA VAL A 59 -1.15 0.12 3.01
C VAL A 59 -0.27 -1.09 2.77
N LEU A 60 -0.24 -1.55 1.53
CA LEU A 60 0.61 -2.60 1.03
C LEU A 60 1.70 -1.96 0.17
N TYR A 61 2.87 -2.59 0.09
CA TYR A 61 3.91 -2.12 -0.80
C TYR A 61 4.69 -3.30 -1.37
N GLU A 62 5.20 -3.10 -2.57
CA GLU A 62 6.05 -4.05 -3.26
C GLU A 62 7.38 -3.39 -3.59
N VAL A 63 8.45 -4.18 -3.51
CA VAL A 63 9.78 -3.81 -3.97
C VAL A 63 10.07 -4.62 -5.22
N ASN A 64 10.89 -4.08 -6.12
CA ASN A 64 11.40 -4.82 -7.28
C ASN A 64 11.91 -6.23 -6.85
N PRO A 65 11.44 -7.31 -7.49
CA PRO A 65 11.82 -8.68 -7.13
C PRO A 65 13.33 -8.94 -7.13
N SER A 66 14.10 -8.22 -7.96
CA SER A 66 15.56 -8.37 -7.99
C SER A 66 16.26 -7.85 -6.73
N GLU A 67 15.56 -7.09 -5.88
CA GLU A 67 16.17 -6.48 -4.70
C GLU A 67 16.37 -7.49 -3.57
N GLY A 68 17.54 -7.41 -2.94
CA GLY A 68 17.93 -8.27 -1.83
C GLY A 68 17.29 -7.89 -0.49
N PHE A 69 17.51 -8.75 0.51
CA PHE A 69 16.96 -8.61 1.86
C PHE A 69 17.25 -7.24 2.51
N ASN A 70 18.50 -6.77 2.43
CA ASN A 70 18.89 -5.52 3.09
C ASN A 70 18.29 -4.27 2.43
N LEU A 71 18.17 -4.23 1.10
CA LEU A 71 17.53 -3.08 0.46
C LEU A 71 16.03 -3.04 0.78
N ARG A 72 15.36 -4.19 0.81
CA ARG A 72 13.96 -4.28 1.23
C ARG A 72 13.75 -3.80 2.68
N ARG A 73 14.71 -4.04 3.58
CA ARG A 73 14.70 -3.46 4.95
C ARG A 73 14.78 -1.94 4.94
N ASP A 74 15.63 -1.37 4.08
CA ASP A 74 15.72 0.08 3.92
C ASP A 74 14.41 0.68 3.36
N VAL A 75 13.80 0.02 2.38
CA VAL A 75 12.47 0.41 1.87
C VAL A 75 11.41 0.38 2.98
N TYR A 76 11.44 -0.65 3.85
CA TYR A 76 10.53 -0.68 5.01
C TYR A 76 10.67 0.55 5.91
N ILE A 77 11.89 1.00 6.20
CA ILE A 77 12.10 2.20 7.03
C ILE A 77 11.43 3.42 6.37
N ARG A 78 11.61 3.58 5.06
CA ARG A 78 10.97 4.66 4.29
C ARG A 78 9.44 4.58 4.36
N MET A 79 8.88 3.39 4.18
CA MET A 79 7.43 3.15 4.31
C MET A 79 6.92 3.39 5.73
N ALA A 80 7.68 3.01 6.76
CA ALA A 80 7.31 3.23 8.14
C ALA A 80 7.25 4.73 8.47
N VAL A 81 8.20 5.52 7.96
CA VAL A 81 8.22 6.98 8.10
C VAL A 81 7.02 7.62 7.40
N PHE A 82 6.74 7.21 6.15
CA PHE A 82 5.52 7.62 5.44
C PHE A 82 4.26 7.33 6.26
N MET A 83 4.11 6.09 6.75
CA MET A 83 2.96 5.67 7.56
C MET A 83 2.80 6.46 8.85
N ARG A 84 3.92 6.85 9.48
CA ARG A 84 3.89 7.70 10.69
C ARG A 84 3.40 9.12 10.38
N GLY A 85 3.74 9.66 9.21
CA GLY A 85 3.18 10.91 8.71
C GLY A 85 1.70 10.75 8.39
N LEU A 86 1.36 9.70 7.64
CA LEU A 86 0.01 9.37 7.20
C LEU A 86 -0.99 9.33 8.36
N ARG A 87 -0.66 8.58 9.41
CA ARG A 87 -1.54 8.39 10.58
C ARG A 87 -1.74 9.63 11.45
N ARG A 88 -0.99 10.71 11.21
CA ARG A 88 -1.20 12.00 11.89
C ARG A 88 -2.25 12.86 11.19
N MET A 89 -2.67 12.48 9.99
CA MET A 89 -3.63 13.25 9.21
C MET A 89 -5.06 12.82 9.53
N PRO A 90 -6.00 13.77 9.56
CA PRO A 90 -7.41 13.48 9.79
C PRO A 90 -7.95 12.41 8.84
N GLY A 91 -8.58 11.37 9.36
CA GLY A 91 -9.19 10.29 8.58
C GLY A 91 -8.28 9.09 8.28
N TRP A 92 -6.99 9.18 8.62
CA TRP A 92 -5.98 8.14 8.36
C TRP A 92 -5.39 7.55 9.65
N GLU A 93 -5.92 7.90 10.81
CA GLU A 93 -5.40 7.49 12.12
C GLU A 93 -5.40 5.96 12.27
N ASN A 94 -6.41 5.31 11.69
CA ASN A 94 -6.59 3.85 11.65
C ASN A 94 -5.99 3.20 10.39
N THR A 95 -4.79 3.63 10.00
CA THR A 95 -4.05 3.01 8.89
C THR A 95 -3.03 1.99 9.42
N LYS A 96 -2.99 0.80 8.81
CA LYS A 96 -2.05 -0.29 9.12
C LYS A 96 -1.13 -0.56 7.92
N LEU A 97 0.17 -0.70 8.16
CA LEU A 97 1.13 -1.11 7.14
C LEU A 97 1.19 -2.64 7.09
N VAL A 98 0.86 -3.21 5.95
CA VAL A 98 0.97 -4.65 5.70
C VAL A 98 2.40 -4.97 5.28
N LEU A 99 3.06 -5.81 6.05
CA LEU A 99 4.43 -6.23 5.81
C LEU A 99 4.46 -7.26 4.67
N PRO A 100 5.16 -6.97 3.56
CA PRO A 100 5.22 -7.90 2.44
C PRO A 100 6.05 -9.13 2.86
N PRO A 101 5.56 -10.35 2.57
CA PRO A 101 6.28 -11.57 2.89
C PRO A 101 7.60 -11.65 2.13
N TRP A 102 8.58 -12.30 2.75
CA TRP A 102 9.88 -12.54 2.13
C TRP A 102 9.77 -13.74 1.19
N SER A 103 9.86 -13.46 -0.10
CA SER A 103 9.84 -14.47 -1.18
C SER A 103 10.93 -14.15 -2.21
N GLU A 104 11.48 -15.21 -2.80
CA GLU A 104 12.36 -15.14 -3.98
C GLU A 104 13.55 -14.19 -3.83
N LEU A 105 14.21 -14.22 -2.66
CA LEU A 105 15.37 -13.37 -2.39
C LEU A 105 16.55 -13.77 -3.29
N HIS A 106 16.76 -12.98 -4.36
CA HIS A 106 17.68 -13.32 -5.45
C HIS A 106 19.10 -13.69 -4.98
N HIS A 107 19.59 -12.99 -3.94
CA HIS A 107 20.92 -13.18 -3.37
C HIS A 107 20.99 -14.13 -2.18
N TRP A 108 19.86 -14.70 -1.75
CA TRP A 108 19.83 -15.58 -0.59
C TRP A 108 19.07 -16.84 -0.94
N ARG A 109 19.83 -17.91 -1.24
CA ARG A 109 19.29 -19.26 -1.46
C ARG A 109 19.73 -20.19 -0.33
N SER A 110 18.76 -20.85 0.28
CA SER A 110 18.96 -21.87 1.30
C SER A 110 18.36 -23.17 0.84
N ASN A 111 19.11 -24.27 0.94
CA ASN A 111 18.64 -25.61 0.58
C ASN A 111 17.83 -26.26 1.71
N THR A 112 17.89 -25.68 2.92
CA THR A 112 17.33 -26.28 4.14
C THR A 112 16.02 -25.64 4.57
N ILE A 113 15.71 -24.45 4.06
CA ILE A 113 14.51 -23.69 4.44
C ILE A 113 13.72 -23.39 3.18
N ASN A 114 12.40 -23.60 3.21
CA ASN A 114 11.52 -23.12 2.16
C ASN A 114 11.46 -21.58 2.21
N GLN A 115 12.14 -20.91 1.29
CA GLN A 115 12.25 -19.44 1.24
C GLN A 115 11.07 -18.77 0.52
N ARG A 116 9.92 -19.42 0.51
CA ARG A 116 8.67 -18.85 0.01
C ARG A 116 7.83 -18.42 1.20
N ASN A 117 7.31 -17.19 1.16
CA ASN A 117 6.33 -16.69 2.11
C ASN A 117 6.83 -16.61 3.57
N LEU A 118 8.12 -16.34 3.80
CA LEU A 118 8.62 -16.16 5.17
C LEU A 118 8.06 -14.85 5.74
N THR A 119 7.61 -14.89 6.99
CA THR A 119 7.07 -13.73 7.73
C THR A 119 8.20 -12.86 8.29
N TRP A 120 7.87 -11.61 8.63
CA TRP A 120 8.83 -10.71 9.28
C TRP A 120 9.20 -11.16 10.69
N GLY A 121 8.26 -11.79 11.40
CA GLY A 121 8.46 -12.35 12.74
C GLY A 121 9.57 -13.41 12.84
N HIS A 122 10.02 -14.00 11.72
CA HIS A 122 11.21 -14.87 11.72
C HIS A 122 12.53 -14.11 11.88
N PHE A 123 12.56 -12.82 11.57
CA PHE A 123 13.78 -12.01 11.50
C PHE A 123 13.76 -10.79 12.43
N PHE A 124 12.58 -10.29 12.76
CA PHE A 124 12.38 -9.05 13.49
C PHE A 124 11.38 -9.23 14.61
N ASP A 125 11.62 -8.51 15.70
CA ASP A 125 10.63 -8.38 16.76
C ASP A 125 9.51 -7.40 16.33
N LEU A 126 8.34 -7.97 16.02
CA LEU A 126 7.17 -7.20 15.59
C LEU A 126 6.66 -6.26 16.68
N GLU A 127 6.84 -6.58 17.97
CA GLU A 127 6.43 -5.69 19.05
C GLU A 127 7.24 -4.39 19.01
N SER A 128 8.56 -4.49 18.84
CA SER A 128 9.43 -3.33 18.65
C SER A 128 9.08 -2.53 17.40
N MET A 129 8.75 -3.18 16.28
CA MET A 129 8.33 -2.48 15.06
C MET A 129 7.03 -1.69 15.26
N ARG A 130 6.04 -2.27 15.95
CA ARG A 130 4.75 -1.62 16.24
C ARG A 130 4.84 -0.39 17.11
N LYS A 131 5.92 -0.24 17.91
CA LYS A 131 6.17 0.99 18.69
C LYS A 131 6.37 2.23 17.81
N PHE A 132 6.76 2.06 16.55
CA PHE A 132 6.98 3.18 15.63
C PHE A 132 5.76 3.50 14.76
N THR A 133 5.16 2.48 14.13
CA THR A 133 3.92 2.58 13.37
C THR A 133 3.17 1.25 13.38
N GLU A 134 1.87 1.26 13.07
CA GLU A 134 1.04 0.05 13.12
C GLU A 134 1.41 -0.84 11.94
N VAL A 135 1.96 -2.03 12.25
CA VAL A 135 2.38 -3.02 11.27
C VAL A 135 1.71 -4.37 11.52
N ILE A 136 1.32 -5.02 10.43
CA ILE A 136 0.74 -6.37 10.45
C ILE A 136 1.39 -7.26 9.42
N GLU A 137 1.46 -8.56 9.69
CA GLU A 137 1.94 -9.54 8.71
C GLU A 137 0.90 -9.70 7.58
N ALA A 138 1.36 -9.97 6.36
CA ALA A 138 0.46 -10.21 5.22
C ALA A 138 -0.53 -11.36 5.48
N GLU A 139 -0.11 -12.43 6.16
CA GLU A 139 -1.00 -13.52 6.52
C GLU A 139 -2.13 -13.07 7.48
N GLN A 140 -1.81 -12.18 8.42
CA GLN A 140 -2.82 -11.58 9.30
C GLN A 140 -3.80 -10.73 8.48
N PHE A 141 -3.31 -9.90 7.57
CA PHE A 141 -4.13 -9.12 6.66
C PHE A 141 -5.11 -10.02 5.87
N PHE A 142 -4.63 -11.09 5.24
CA PHE A 142 -5.50 -11.98 4.46
C PHE A 142 -6.56 -12.67 5.31
N ARG A 143 -6.25 -13.05 6.56
CA ARG A 143 -7.25 -13.60 7.49
C ARG A 143 -8.31 -12.56 7.88
N GLU A 144 -7.90 -11.30 8.11
CA GLU A 144 -8.82 -10.20 8.40
C GLU A 144 -9.73 -9.92 7.18
N PHE A 145 -9.17 -9.93 5.97
CA PHE A 145 -9.91 -9.80 4.71
C PHE A 145 -10.90 -10.97 4.50
N GLU A 146 -10.46 -12.22 4.67
CA GLU A 146 -11.29 -13.40 4.53
C GLU A 146 -12.50 -13.34 5.48
N ARG A 147 -12.27 -12.99 6.76
CA ARG A 147 -13.34 -12.81 7.75
C ARG A 147 -14.34 -11.73 7.35
N TRP A 148 -13.88 -10.60 6.82
CA TRP A 148 -14.74 -9.54 6.32
C TRP A 148 -15.55 -10.00 5.09
N SER A 149 -14.90 -10.66 4.15
CA SER A 149 -15.50 -11.05 2.86
C SER A 149 -16.54 -12.17 2.99
N THR A 150 -16.41 -13.06 3.99
CA THR A 150 -17.24 -14.26 4.16
C THR A 150 -18.40 -14.09 5.13
N GLY A 151 -18.53 -12.93 5.78
CA GLY A 151 -19.65 -12.53 6.64
C GLY A 151 -20.23 -13.67 7.50
N ASN A 152 -19.71 -13.89 8.71
CA ASN A 152 -20.27 -14.84 9.69
C ASN A 152 -20.64 -16.24 9.13
N GLY A 153 -19.71 -16.87 8.40
CA GLY A 153 -19.75 -18.35 8.25
C GLY A 153 -20.06 -18.90 6.86
N ARG A 154 -19.86 -18.14 5.76
CA ARG A 154 -19.90 -18.74 4.42
C ARG A 154 -18.51 -19.20 3.98
N HIS A 155 -18.31 -20.52 3.94
CA HIS A 155 -17.20 -21.16 3.26
C HIS A 155 -17.40 -21.07 1.74
N GLU A 156 -17.17 -19.90 1.16
CA GLU A 156 -17.11 -19.74 -0.29
C GLU A 156 -15.64 -19.56 -0.73
N ALA A 157 -15.32 -19.95 -1.96
CA ALA A 157 -13.95 -19.98 -2.47
C ALA A 157 -13.24 -18.63 -2.24
N ARG A 158 -11.93 -18.67 -1.92
CA ARG A 158 -11.09 -17.48 -1.65
C ARG A 158 -11.41 -16.34 -2.62
N LYS A 159 -12.16 -15.35 -2.14
CA LYS A 159 -12.52 -14.16 -2.91
C LYS A 159 -11.25 -13.37 -3.21
N ALA A 160 -11.16 -12.81 -4.42
CA ALA A 160 -10.08 -11.90 -4.76
C ALA A 160 -10.09 -10.68 -3.83
N VAL A 161 -8.90 -10.24 -3.43
CA VAL A 161 -8.72 -9.01 -2.65
C VAL A 161 -8.86 -7.82 -3.60
N SER A 162 -9.93 -7.03 -3.44
CA SER A 162 -10.10 -5.79 -4.20
C SER A 162 -9.16 -4.71 -3.65
N ILE A 163 -8.35 -4.17 -4.54
CA ILE A 163 -7.47 -3.03 -4.36
C ILE A 163 -8.13 -1.80 -4.92
N ASN A 164 -8.45 -0.84 -4.05
CA ASN A 164 -9.06 0.39 -4.51
C ASN A 164 -8.09 1.22 -5.33
N GLU A 165 -6.84 1.38 -4.85
CA GLU A 165 -5.87 2.23 -5.51
C GLU A 165 -4.50 1.56 -5.59
N TYR A 166 -4.00 1.40 -6.81
CA TYR A 166 -2.67 0.88 -7.08
C TYR A 166 -1.79 1.96 -7.70
N TYR A 167 -0.68 2.33 -7.03
CA TYR A 167 0.27 3.32 -7.50
C TYR A 167 1.57 2.66 -7.94
N ARG A 168 1.85 2.70 -9.25
CA ARG A 168 3.12 2.26 -9.82
C ARG A 168 4.09 3.44 -9.91
N LEU A 169 5.11 3.45 -9.06
CA LEU A 169 6.13 4.50 -9.08
C LEU A 169 7.20 4.24 -10.14
N THR A 170 7.56 5.29 -10.87
CA THR A 170 8.57 5.30 -11.93
C THR A 170 9.46 6.54 -11.82
N HIS A 171 10.61 6.54 -12.49
CA HIS A 171 11.48 7.71 -12.52
C HIS A 171 11.00 8.75 -13.55
N PHE A 172 11.35 10.00 -13.30
CA PHE A 172 11.43 11.00 -14.37
C PHE A 172 12.58 10.66 -15.32
N ASP A 173 12.40 10.89 -16.61
CA ASP A 173 13.40 10.58 -17.64
C ASP A 173 14.67 11.44 -17.45
N ASP A 174 14.50 12.68 -16.98
CA ASP A 174 15.52 13.71 -16.80
C ASP A 174 16.20 13.70 -15.42
N MET A 175 15.85 12.74 -14.55
CA MET A 175 16.23 12.72 -13.12
C MET A 175 17.73 12.91 -12.86
N PHE A 176 18.60 12.47 -13.79
CA PHE A 176 20.05 12.49 -13.62
C PHE A 176 20.79 13.42 -14.61
N GLU A 177 20.07 14.22 -15.39
CA GLU A 177 20.69 15.00 -16.47
C GLU A 177 21.32 16.30 -15.97
N ASN A 178 20.66 17.00 -15.04
CA ASN A 178 21.02 18.38 -14.68
C ASN A 178 21.71 18.49 -13.30
N GLY A 179 21.87 17.39 -12.56
CA GLY A 179 22.44 17.38 -11.21
C GLY A 179 21.58 18.08 -10.13
N VAL A 180 20.42 18.62 -10.52
CA VAL A 180 19.46 19.27 -9.62
C VAL A 180 18.44 18.25 -9.16
N PHE A 181 18.47 17.88 -7.88
CA PHE A 181 17.49 16.99 -7.29
C PHE A 181 16.39 17.79 -6.59
N VAL A 182 15.15 17.68 -7.11
CA VAL A 182 13.97 18.34 -6.54
C VAL A 182 12.91 17.30 -6.25
N ASP A 183 12.32 17.42 -5.07
CA ASP A 183 11.17 16.63 -4.65
C ASP A 183 9.95 17.00 -5.53
N LYS A 184 9.50 16.06 -6.37
CA LYS A 184 8.39 16.23 -7.32
C LYS A 184 7.72 14.89 -7.65
N PHE A 185 6.45 14.93 -8.00
CA PHE A 185 5.74 13.79 -8.56
C PHE A 185 4.77 14.23 -9.66
N GLU A 186 4.45 13.32 -10.58
CA GLU A 186 3.56 13.58 -11.71
C GLU A 186 2.79 12.30 -12.07
N GLN A 187 1.46 12.38 -12.14
CA GLN A 187 0.65 11.29 -12.68
C GLN A 187 0.80 11.23 -14.19
N THR A 188 1.04 10.03 -14.72
CA THR A 188 1.23 9.78 -16.14
C THR A 188 0.33 8.66 -16.65
N PRO A 189 -0.02 8.64 -17.95
CA PRO A 189 -0.78 7.54 -18.52
C PRO A 189 -0.03 6.21 -18.38
N CYS A 190 -0.72 5.19 -17.87
CA CYS A 190 -0.15 3.85 -17.77
C CYS A 190 -0.08 3.17 -19.14
N THR A 191 1.11 2.69 -19.50
CA THR A 191 1.26 1.82 -20.66
C THR A 191 0.82 0.39 -20.31
N LYS A 192 0.33 -0.37 -21.29
CA LYS A 192 -0.08 -1.79 -21.09
C LYS A 192 1.04 -2.67 -20.51
N ALA A 193 2.31 -2.32 -20.76
CA ALA A 193 3.46 -3.02 -20.19
C ALA A 193 3.60 -2.77 -18.68
N LEU A 194 3.21 -1.59 -18.18
CA LEU A 194 3.28 -1.21 -16.78
C LEU A 194 2.13 -1.80 -15.94
N THR A 195 1.03 -2.24 -16.57
CA THR A 195 -0.11 -2.83 -15.88
C THR A 195 -0.10 -4.36 -15.87
N LYS A 196 0.61 -4.99 -16.81
CA LYS A 196 0.58 -6.45 -17.02
C LYS A 196 1.01 -7.26 -15.78
N ASP A 197 1.97 -6.75 -15.03
CA ASP A 197 2.64 -7.47 -13.94
C ASP A 197 2.22 -6.96 -12.55
N ALA A 198 1.07 -6.29 -12.42
CA ALA A 198 0.64 -5.64 -11.19
C ALA A 198 -0.67 -6.24 -10.62
N PRO A 199 -0.75 -6.58 -9.31
CA PRO A 199 0.35 -6.56 -8.34
C PRO A 199 1.41 -7.59 -8.73
N GLY A 200 2.66 -7.33 -8.37
CA GLY A 200 3.81 -8.15 -8.75
C GLY A 200 3.88 -9.46 -7.98
N PHE A 201 4.86 -9.55 -7.08
CA PHE A 201 5.10 -10.77 -6.31
C PHE A 201 3.99 -11.04 -5.29
N MET A 202 3.18 -10.04 -4.91
CA MET A 202 2.03 -10.25 -4.03
C MET A 202 1.04 -11.26 -4.61
N ARG A 203 0.96 -11.41 -5.95
CA ARG A 203 0.15 -12.47 -6.60
C ARG A 203 0.58 -13.90 -6.24
N LEU A 204 1.79 -14.09 -5.70
CA LEU A 204 2.22 -15.40 -5.17
C LEU A 204 1.46 -15.79 -3.89
N HIS A 205 0.79 -14.84 -3.25
CA HIS A 205 0.17 -15.00 -1.94
C HIS A 205 -1.35 -14.93 -1.98
N ALA A 206 -1.93 -14.11 -2.87
CA ALA A 206 -3.38 -14.00 -3.04
C ALA A 206 -3.73 -13.53 -4.46
N THR A 207 -4.99 -13.73 -4.85
CA THR A 207 -5.56 -13.12 -6.05
C THR A 207 -6.01 -11.71 -5.71
N PHE A 208 -5.67 -10.74 -6.56
CA PHE A 208 -6.04 -9.35 -6.40
C PHE A 208 -6.80 -8.85 -7.63
N GLU A 209 -7.80 -8.01 -7.38
CA GLU A 209 -8.50 -7.20 -8.39
C GLU A 209 -8.16 -5.74 -8.09
N ILE A 210 -7.91 -4.92 -9.11
CA ILE A 210 -7.57 -3.50 -8.92
C ILE A 210 -8.71 -2.67 -9.51
N ASP A 211 -9.27 -1.78 -8.69
CA ASP A 211 -10.33 -0.85 -9.06
C ASP A 211 -9.72 0.33 -9.84
N GLU A 212 -8.80 1.06 -9.22
CA GLU A 212 -8.10 2.20 -9.84
C GLU A 212 -6.58 1.98 -9.91
N PHE A 213 -6.00 2.29 -11.08
CA PHE A 213 -4.59 2.09 -11.36
C PHE A 213 -3.93 3.39 -11.81
N TYR A 214 -2.90 3.80 -11.07
CA TYR A 214 -2.18 5.05 -11.32
C TYR A 214 -0.69 4.78 -11.59
N CYS A 215 -0.14 5.46 -12.60
CA CYS A 215 1.30 5.50 -12.86
C CYS A 215 1.82 6.86 -12.45
N VAL A 216 2.84 6.87 -11.60
CA VAL A 216 3.36 8.09 -11.00
C VAL A 216 4.84 8.16 -11.26
N ARG A 217 5.29 9.24 -11.88
CA ARG A 217 6.70 9.62 -11.88
C ARG A 217 6.98 10.25 -10.53
N PHE A 218 7.99 9.76 -9.84
CA PHE A 218 8.26 10.18 -8.47
C PHE A 218 9.75 10.44 -8.26
N GLN A 219 10.05 11.52 -7.57
CA GLN A 219 11.38 11.91 -7.14
C GLN A 219 11.23 12.59 -5.78
N GLY A 220 11.90 12.07 -4.75
CA GLY A 220 11.93 12.72 -3.44
C GLY A 220 11.90 11.76 -2.27
N ALA A 221 11.69 12.31 -1.07
CA ALA A 221 11.55 11.54 0.15
C ALA A 221 10.20 10.81 0.21
N ALA A 222 10.14 9.68 0.92
CA ALA A 222 8.89 8.91 1.08
C ALA A 222 7.77 9.68 1.79
N THR A 223 8.09 10.78 2.47
CA THR A 223 7.09 11.70 3.07
C THR A 223 6.37 12.57 2.04
N LEU A 224 6.82 12.57 0.78
CA LEU A 224 6.17 13.24 -0.35
C LEU A 224 5.14 12.34 -1.06
N LEU A 225 5.22 11.01 -0.82
CA LEU A 225 4.10 10.11 -1.08
C LEU A 225 2.97 10.46 -0.12
#